data_AF-A0A944MNW3-F1
#
_entry.id   AF-A0A944MNW3-F1
#
_cell.length_a   1.000
_cell.length_b   1.000
_cell.length_c   1.000
_cell.angle_alpha   90.00
_cell.angle_beta   90.00
_cell.angle_gamma   90.00
#
_symmetry.space_group_name_H-M   'P 1'
#
loop_
_entity.id
_entity.type
_entity.pdbx_description
1 polymer ?
#
loop_
_entity_poly.entity_id
_entity_poly.type
_entity_poly.pdbx_seq_one_letter_code
_entity_poly.pdbx_strand_id
1 'polypeptide(L)'
;MNKRLVVLGIGLLLVILAGFFTLQTIDVENNMVLIVVAILLLLGVIGFIVSLVIKKNDGEPKEKKPINYRVFFIIGISYIPLGIATKNHLFMIAGVIFMIAGLVNHKKWKDYKKDKEPKWSELSAKQKKVRIIVISLLGLMVLAGVATLFLAKSC
;
A
#
# COMPACT_ATOMS: atom_id res chain seq x y z
N MET A 1 19.04 -15.12 -11.32
CA MET A 1 18.16 -15.05 -10.14
C MET A 1 16.73 -14.73 -10.60
N ASN A 2 15.77 -15.61 -10.32
CA ASN A 2 14.41 -15.49 -10.85
C ASN A 2 13.73 -14.28 -10.22
N LYS A 3 13.46 -13.22 -11.00
CA LYS A 3 12.81 -11.98 -10.51
C LYS A 3 11.49 -12.26 -9.77
N ARG A 4 10.87 -13.41 -10.06
CA ARG A 4 9.68 -13.95 -9.39
C ARG A 4 9.93 -14.33 -7.93
N LEU A 5 11.08 -14.93 -7.62
CA LEU A 5 11.48 -15.28 -6.25
C LEU A 5 11.81 -14.03 -5.43
N VAL A 6 12.38 -13.00 -6.08
CA VAL A 6 12.76 -11.75 -5.42
C VAL A 6 11.53 -10.93 -5.03
N VAL A 7 10.52 -10.81 -5.92
CA VAL A 7 9.30 -10.05 -5.61
C VAL A 7 8.42 -10.76 -4.58
N LEU A 8 8.29 -12.09 -4.66
CA LEU A 8 7.58 -12.87 -3.64
C LEU A 8 8.33 -12.85 -2.31
N GLY A 9 9.66 -12.95 -2.34
CA GLY A 9 10.50 -12.82 -1.17
C GLY A 9 10.35 -11.47 -0.50
N ILE A 10 10.40 -10.37 -1.26
CA ILE A 10 10.23 -9.01 -0.72
C ILE A 10 8.80 -8.80 -0.19
N GLY A 11 7.78 -9.27 -0.90
CA GLY A 11 6.39 -9.15 -0.45
C GLY A 11 6.13 -9.93 0.84
N LEU A 12 6.62 -11.18 0.92
CA LEU A 12 6.54 -11.99 2.13
C LEU A 12 7.35 -11.38 3.28
N LEU A 13 8.54 -10.87 2.99
CA LEU A 13 9.40 -10.21 3.98
C LEU A 13 8.74 -8.95 4.53
N LEU A 14 8.06 -8.15 3.70
CA LEU A 14 7.31 -6.97 4.15
C LEU A 14 6.10 -7.33 5.02
N VAL A 15 5.41 -8.43 4.71
CA VAL A 15 4.30 -8.95 5.54
C VAL A 15 4.82 -9.48 6.88
N ILE A 16 5.93 -10.20 6.87
CA ILE A 16 6.58 -10.70 8.10
C ILE A 16 7.10 -9.53 8.93
N LEU A 17 7.74 -8.52 8.32
CA LEU A 17 8.20 -7.31 9.00
C LEU A 17 7.03 -6.53 9.60
N ALA A 18 5.93 -6.36 8.87
CA ALA A 18 4.74 -5.70 9.39
C ALA A 18 4.12 -6.48 10.56
N GLY A 19 4.02 -7.81 10.45
CA GLY A 19 3.53 -8.69 11.52
C GLY A 19 4.44 -8.69 12.75
N PHE A 20 5.75 -8.69 12.55
CA PHE A 20 6.75 -8.61 13.61
C PHE A 20 6.70 -7.25 14.33
N PHE A 21 6.55 -6.15 13.57
CA PHE A 21 6.40 -4.81 14.14
C PHE A 21 5.11 -4.69 14.97
N THR A 22 4.02 -5.31 14.51
CA THR A 22 2.78 -5.36 15.30
C THR A 22 2.96 -6.18 16.57
N LEU A 23 3.65 -7.33 16.52
CA LEU A 23 3.92 -8.19 17.68
C LEU A 23 4.78 -7.52 18.75
N GLN A 24 5.76 -6.69 18.37
CA GLN A 24 6.59 -5.96 19.33
C GLN A 24 5.85 -4.84 20.08
N THR A 25 4.67 -4.45 19.61
CA THR A 25 3.86 -3.39 20.21
C THR A 25 2.69 -3.91 21.06
N ILE A 26 2.56 -5.23 21.26
CA ILE A 26 1.37 -5.84 21.90
C ILE A 26 1.54 -5.99 23.40
N ASP A 27 0.65 -5.32 24.14
CA ASP A 27 0.16 -5.77 25.44
C ASP A 27 -1.15 -6.55 25.20
N VAL A 28 -1.17 -7.83 25.54
CA VAL A 28 -2.15 -8.81 25.00
C VAL A 28 -3.55 -8.64 25.63
N GLU A 29 -3.68 -7.86 26.71
CA GLU A 29 -4.94 -7.72 27.44
C GLU A 29 -6.00 -6.82 26.77
N ASN A 30 -5.63 -6.03 25.75
CA ASN A 30 -6.56 -5.08 25.14
C ASN A 30 -7.31 -5.64 23.92
N ASN A 31 -8.63 -5.80 24.06
CA ASN A 31 -9.56 -6.18 22.97
C ASN A 31 -9.43 -5.30 21.71
N MET A 32 -9.00 -4.05 21.85
CA MET A 32 -8.73 -3.12 20.74
C MET A 32 -7.54 -3.56 19.87
N VAL A 33 -6.51 -4.19 20.46
CA VAL A 33 -5.31 -4.63 19.74
C VAL A 33 -5.61 -5.85 18.87
N LEU A 34 -6.43 -6.77 19.37
CA LEU A 34 -6.93 -7.92 18.60
C LEU A 34 -7.72 -7.50 17.36
N ILE A 35 -8.54 -6.44 17.45
CA ILE A 35 -9.29 -5.90 16.32
C ILE A 35 -8.34 -5.32 15.26
N VAL A 36 -7.31 -4.58 15.67
CA VAL A 36 -6.32 -4.01 14.74
C VAL A 36 -5.52 -5.11 14.03
N VAL A 37 -5.08 -6.13 14.77
CA VAL A 37 -4.36 -7.28 14.19
C VAL A 37 -5.24 -8.06 13.22
N ALA A 38 -6.51 -8.28 13.55
CA ALA A 38 -7.47 -8.96 12.67
C ALA A 38 -7.70 -8.19 11.36
N ILE A 39 -7.81 -6.85 11.43
CA ILE A 39 -7.94 -5.99 10.24
C ILE A 39 -6.68 -6.08 9.35
N LEU A 40 -5.48 -6.04 9.94
CA LEU A 40 -4.23 -6.14 9.20
C LEU A 40 -4.07 -7.50 8.51
N LEU A 41 -4.44 -8.60 9.20
CA LEU A 41 -4.47 -9.94 8.61
C LEU A 41 -5.48 -10.03 7.46
N LEU A 42 -6.68 -9.47 7.64
CA LEU A 42 -7.70 -9.43 6.60
C LEU A 42 -7.21 -8.70 5.35
N LEU A 43 -6.51 -7.57 5.52
CA LEU A 43 -5.92 -6.81 4.41
C LEU A 43 -4.81 -7.57 3.69
N GLY A 44 -3.97 -8.28 4.44
CA GLY A 44 -2.96 -9.18 3.86
C GLY A 44 -3.60 -10.26 2.99
N VAL A 45 -4.67 -10.89 3.48
CA VAL A 45 -5.43 -11.91 2.75
C VAL A 45 -6.10 -11.33 1.51
N ILE A 46 -6.75 -10.18 1.61
CA ILE A 46 -7.40 -9.52 0.45
C ILE A 46 -6.35 -9.13 -0.60
N GLY A 47 -5.22 -8.54 -0.19
CA GLY A 47 -4.11 -8.20 -1.08
C GLY A 47 -3.55 -9.43 -1.78
N PHE A 48 -3.42 -10.55 -1.06
CA PHE A 48 -3.00 -11.83 -1.61
C PHE A 48 -4.01 -12.37 -2.65
N ILE A 49 -5.31 -12.35 -2.34
CA ILE A 49 -6.37 -12.79 -3.25
C ILE A 49 -6.41 -11.94 -4.52
N VAL A 50 -6.33 -10.60 -4.40
CA VAL A 50 -6.27 -9.69 -5.55
C VAL A 50 -5.03 -9.98 -6.41
N SER A 51 -3.88 -10.23 -5.78
CA SER A 51 -2.66 -10.62 -6.49
C SER A 51 -2.82 -11.95 -7.25
N LEU A 52 -3.59 -12.91 -6.73
CA LEU A 52 -3.87 -14.17 -7.42
C LEU A 52 -4.84 -14.00 -8.59
N VAL A 53 -5.84 -13.12 -8.46
CA VAL A 53 -6.86 -12.87 -9.50
C VAL A 53 -6.29 -12.09 -10.69
N ILE A 54 -5.34 -11.19 -10.45
CA ILE A 54 -4.67 -10.42 -11.52
C ILE A 54 -3.72 -11.31 -12.36
N LYS A 55 -3.29 -12.45 -11.81
CA LYS A 55 -2.29 -13.37 -12.38
C LYS A 55 -2.71 -14.13 -13.66
N LYS A 56 -3.96 -13.98 -14.14
CA LYS A 56 -4.53 -14.83 -15.21
C LYS A 56 -4.45 -14.29 -16.64
N ASN A 57 -3.90 -13.10 -16.87
CA ASN A 57 -3.59 -12.61 -18.21
C ASN A 57 -2.12 -12.17 -18.20
N ASP A 58 -1.20 -12.89 -18.84
CA ASP A 58 0.09 -12.35 -19.30
C ASP A 58 0.79 -13.40 -20.16
N GLY A 59 0.35 -13.50 -21.41
CA GLY A 59 1.11 -14.10 -22.52
C GLY A 59 2.04 -13.10 -23.22
N GLU A 60 2.18 -11.87 -22.71
CA GLU A 60 2.99 -10.83 -23.36
C GLU A 60 4.32 -10.57 -22.65
N PRO A 61 5.40 -10.31 -23.42
CA PRO A 61 6.73 -10.06 -22.88
C PRO A 61 6.73 -8.84 -21.98
N LYS A 62 7.18 -9.04 -20.74
CA LYS A 62 7.28 -8.01 -19.70
C LYS A 62 8.29 -6.95 -20.10
N GLU A 63 7.85 -5.92 -20.82
CA GLU A 63 8.59 -4.67 -20.93
C GLU A 63 8.96 -4.20 -19.52
N LYS A 64 10.22 -3.82 -19.32
CA LYS A 64 10.68 -3.24 -18.06
C LYS A 64 9.90 -1.94 -17.84
N LYS A 65 8.85 -1.99 -17.02
CA LYS A 65 8.10 -0.79 -16.63
C LYS A 65 9.07 0.20 -16.00
N PRO A 66 9.14 1.45 -16.51
CA PRO A 66 9.96 2.48 -15.90
C PRO A 66 9.47 2.74 -14.47
N ILE A 67 10.40 3.01 -13.56
CA ILE A 67 10.10 3.28 -12.15
C ILE A 67 9.30 4.58 -12.05
N ASN A 68 8.13 4.54 -11.40
CA ASN A 68 7.31 5.72 -11.20
C ASN A 68 7.76 6.51 -9.95
N TYR A 69 8.68 7.45 -10.15
CA TYR A 69 9.19 8.31 -9.07
C TYR A 69 8.13 9.20 -8.42
N ARG A 70 6.97 9.41 -9.05
CA ARG A 70 5.86 10.14 -8.42
C ARG A 70 5.28 9.36 -7.25
N VAL A 71 5.25 8.03 -7.34
CA VAL A 71 4.76 7.17 -6.25
C VAL A 71 5.66 7.30 -5.02
N PHE A 72 6.97 7.39 -5.19
CA PHE A 72 7.90 7.62 -4.08
C PHE A 72 7.64 8.95 -3.39
N PHE A 73 7.39 10.02 -4.16
CA PHE A 73 6.99 11.30 -3.59
C PHE A 73 5.72 11.16 -2.75
N ILE A 74 4.65 10.58 -3.33
CA ILE A 74 3.36 10.39 -2.64
C ILE A 74 3.51 9.56 -1.36
N ILE A 75 4.26 8.45 -1.40
CA ILE A 75 4.55 7.63 -0.22
C ILE A 75 5.28 8.46 0.83
N GLY A 76 6.26 9.26 0.41
CA GLY A 76 7.05 10.12 1.29
C GLY A 76 6.20 11.11 2.08
N ILE A 77 5.38 11.90 1.38
CA ILE A 77 4.45 12.85 2.04
C ILE A 77 3.37 12.15 2.86
N SER A 78 2.97 10.91 2.55
CA SER A 78 2.05 10.14 3.40
C SER A 78 2.71 9.60 4.67
N TYR A 79 4.00 9.25 4.64
CA TYR A 79 4.71 8.63 5.76
C TYR A 79 5.17 9.63 6.82
N ILE A 80 5.36 10.90 6.45
CA ILE A 80 5.77 11.94 7.41
C ILE A 80 4.68 12.18 8.48
N PRO A 81 3.41 12.47 8.14
CA PRO A 81 2.33 12.59 9.13
C PRO A 81 2.14 11.31 9.94
N LEU A 82 2.29 10.15 9.30
CA LEU A 82 2.18 8.85 9.97
C LEU A 82 3.28 8.66 11.03
N GLY A 83 4.52 9.02 10.71
CA GLY A 83 5.65 8.98 11.65
C GLY A 83 5.44 9.93 12.83
N ILE A 84 4.91 11.13 12.57
CA ILE A 84 4.59 12.11 13.63
C ILE A 84 3.46 11.56 14.54
N ALA A 85 2.37 11.08 13.95
CA ALA A 85 1.22 10.57 14.69
C ALA A 85 1.57 9.34 15.54
N THR A 86 2.47 8.48 15.05
CA THR A 86 2.91 7.26 15.74
C THR A 86 4.17 7.45 16.59
N LYS A 87 4.72 8.67 16.65
CA LYS A 87 6.02 8.99 17.28
C LYS A 87 7.17 8.07 16.80
N ASN A 88 7.07 7.59 15.56
CA ASN A 88 8.01 6.64 14.99
C ASN A 88 8.96 7.37 14.02
N HIS A 89 10.19 7.58 14.51
CA HIS A 89 11.24 8.27 13.78
C HIS A 89 11.65 7.54 12.48
N LEU A 90 11.54 6.21 12.41
CA LEU A 90 11.85 5.46 11.18
C LEU A 90 10.88 5.80 10.05
N PHE A 91 9.57 5.91 10.35
CA PHE A 91 8.58 6.31 9.36
C PHE A 91 8.79 7.74 8.89
N MET A 92 9.16 8.64 9.80
CA MET A 92 9.48 10.02 9.47
C MET A 92 10.71 10.10 8.55
N ILE A 93 11.81 9.43 8.92
CA ILE A 93 13.06 9.41 8.12
C ILE A 93 12.81 8.77 6.75
N ALA A 94 12.14 7.61 6.70
CA ALA A 94 11.79 6.95 5.44
C ALA A 94 10.89 7.84 4.57
N GLY A 95 9.93 8.53 5.18
CA GLY A 95 9.05 9.48 4.50
C GLY A 95 9.83 10.62 3.86
N VAL A 96 10.77 11.22 4.59
CA VAL A 96 11.65 12.27 4.07
C VAL A 96 12.52 11.74 2.92
N ILE A 97 13.14 10.56 3.07
CA ILE A 97 13.98 9.95 2.02
C ILE A 97 13.17 9.72 0.74
N PHE A 98 11.97 9.13 0.84
CA PHE A 98 11.13 8.87 -0.32
C PHE A 98 10.60 10.14 -0.97
N MET A 99 10.26 11.15 -0.16
CA MET A 99 9.87 12.47 -0.64
C MET A 99 11.00 13.09 -1.47
N ILE A 100 12.23 13.12 -0.94
CA ILE A 100 13.40 13.66 -1.64
C ILE A 100 13.68 12.85 -2.92
N ALA A 101 13.69 11.52 -2.85
CA ALA A 101 13.93 10.66 -4.00
C ALA A 101 12.92 10.90 -5.14
N GLY A 102 11.64 11.10 -4.78
CA GLY A 102 10.60 11.46 -5.72
C GLY A 102 10.81 12.86 -6.33
N LEU A 103 11.15 13.85 -5.51
CA LEU A 103 11.34 15.24 -5.91
C LEU A 103 12.58 15.44 -6.81
N VAL A 104 13.71 14.81 -6.48
CA VAL A 104 14.93 14.83 -7.31
C VAL A 104 14.66 14.25 -8.70
N ASN A 105 13.79 13.25 -8.80
CA ASN A 105 13.39 12.62 -10.06
C ASN A 105 12.10 13.21 -10.67
N HIS A 106 11.66 14.41 -10.27
CA HIS A 106 10.39 14.99 -10.74
C HIS A 106 10.29 15.16 -12.26
N LYS A 107 11.43 15.34 -12.94
CA LYS A 107 11.48 15.44 -14.41
C LYS A 107 10.92 14.19 -15.09
N LYS A 108 11.16 13.00 -14.52
CA LYS A 108 10.67 11.71 -15.02
C LYS A 108 9.18 11.49 -14.78
N TRP A 109 8.49 12.38 -14.06
CA TRP A 109 7.06 12.27 -13.80
C TRP A 109 6.22 12.58 -15.03
N LYS A 110 6.72 13.43 -15.94
CA LYS A 110 6.01 13.85 -17.16
C LYS A 110 6.04 12.74 -18.21
N ASP A 111 7.20 12.10 -18.36
CA ASP A 111 7.42 10.99 -19.29
C ASP A 111 6.50 9.81 -18.95
N TYR A 112 6.37 9.49 -17.66
CA TYR A 112 5.44 8.44 -17.22
C TYR A 112 3.96 8.76 -17.52
N LYS A 113 3.57 10.04 -17.36
CA LYS A 113 2.18 10.49 -17.54
C LYS A 113 1.74 10.46 -19.01
N LYS A 114 2.68 10.61 -19.94
CA LYS A 114 2.41 10.66 -21.38
C LYS A 114 2.24 9.26 -21.98
N ASP A 115 2.95 8.27 -21.45
CA ASP A 115 3.11 6.99 -22.14
C ASP A 115 2.39 5.80 -21.50
N LYS A 116 2.02 5.82 -20.19
CA LYS A 116 1.62 4.57 -19.50
C LYS A 116 0.46 4.60 -18.49
N GLU A 117 -0.21 5.74 -18.25
CA GLU A 117 -1.45 5.76 -17.46
C GLU A 117 -2.68 5.79 -18.37
N PRO A 118 -3.31 4.64 -18.68
CA PRO A 118 -4.54 4.62 -19.46
C PRO A 118 -5.59 5.49 -18.76
N LYS A 119 -6.20 6.39 -19.52
CA LYS A 119 -7.32 7.20 -19.02
C LYS A 119 -8.44 6.27 -18.59
N TRP A 120 -9.30 6.72 -17.68
CA TRP A 120 -10.40 5.89 -17.19
C TRP A 120 -11.29 5.36 -18.34
N SER A 121 -11.45 6.14 -19.41
CA SER A 121 -12.13 5.75 -20.64
C SER A 121 -11.48 4.56 -21.35
N GLU A 122 -10.15 4.49 -21.38
CA GLU A 122 -9.32 3.51 -22.09
C GLU A 122 -9.13 2.19 -21.30
N LEU A 123 -9.54 2.13 -20.03
CA LEU A 123 -9.46 0.92 -19.24
C LEU A 123 -10.47 -0.14 -19.72
N SER A 124 -10.01 -1.39 -19.79
CA SER A 124 -10.91 -2.54 -20.03
C SER A 124 -11.92 -2.70 -18.89
N ALA A 125 -13.08 -3.30 -19.17
CA ALA A 125 -14.13 -3.52 -18.16
C ALA A 125 -13.62 -4.27 -16.92
N LYS A 126 -12.69 -5.22 -17.10
CA LYS A 126 -12.06 -5.97 -16.01
C LYS A 126 -11.16 -5.08 -15.13
N GLN A 127 -10.36 -4.21 -15.74
CA GLN A 127 -9.50 -3.25 -15.00
C GLN A 127 -10.31 -2.20 -14.26
N LYS A 128 -11.39 -1.70 -14.88
CA LYS A 128 -12.35 -0.79 -14.23
C LYS A 128 -12.96 -1.44 -13.00
N LYS A 129 -13.42 -2.69 -13.10
CA LYS A 129 -14.01 -3.42 -11.97
C LYS A 129 -13.02 -3.60 -10.82
N VAL A 130 -11.78 -4.01 -11.11
CA VAL A 130 -10.73 -4.15 -10.08
C VAL A 130 -10.44 -2.81 -9.42
N ARG A 131 -10.28 -1.72 -10.19
CA ARG A 131 -9.98 -0.41 -9.64
C ARG A 131 -11.13 0.12 -8.77
N ILE A 132 -12.38 -0.10 -9.17
CA ILE A 132 -13.56 0.24 -8.36
C ILE A 132 -13.57 -0.57 -7.06
N ILE A 133 -13.35 -1.90 -7.11
CA ILE A 133 -13.29 -2.73 -5.91
C ILE A 133 -12.22 -2.22 -4.95
N VAL A 134 -11.02 -1.89 -5.45
CA VAL A 134 -9.93 -1.36 -4.62
C VAL A 134 -10.31 -0.02 -3.98
N ILE A 135 -10.90 0.91 -4.75
CA ILE A 135 -11.35 2.21 -4.23
C ILE A 135 -12.47 2.03 -3.19
N SER A 136 -13.47 1.20 -3.49
CA SER A 136 -14.58 0.92 -2.57
C SER A 136 -14.09 0.29 -1.27
N LEU A 137 -13.18 -0.68 -1.35
CA LEU A 137 -12.59 -1.32 -0.17
C LEU A 137 -11.79 -0.32 0.67
N LEU A 138 -10.93 0.50 0.04
CA LEU A 138 -10.19 1.57 0.73
C LEU A 138 -11.13 2.56 1.41
N GLY A 139 -12.20 2.98 0.71
CA GLY A 139 -13.21 3.87 1.27
C GLY A 139 -13.91 3.27 2.49
N LEU A 140 -14.31 2.00 2.40
CA LEU A 140 -14.98 1.29 3.51
C LEU A 140 -14.04 1.13 4.71
N MET A 141 -12.75 0.92 4.46
CA MET A 141 -11.72 0.82 5.50
C MET A 141 -11.49 2.17 6.21
N VAL A 142 -11.50 3.28 5.48
CA VAL A 142 -11.45 4.63 6.08
C VAL A 142 -12.69 4.89 6.94
N LEU A 143 -13.88 4.54 6.45
CA LEU A 143 -15.13 4.68 7.21
C LEU A 143 -15.12 3.84 8.48
N ALA A 144 -14.63 2.59 8.41
CA ALA A 144 -14.47 1.73 9.58
C ALA A 144 -13.53 2.35 10.62
N GLY A 145 -12.36 2.86 10.17
CA GLY A 145 -11.43 3.56 11.06
C GLY A 145 -12.06 4.77 11.74
N VAL A 146 -12.79 5.60 10.99
CA VAL A 146 -13.53 6.75 11.55
C VAL A 146 -14.59 6.29 12.57
N ALA A 147 -15.37 5.25 12.26
CA ALA A 147 -16.38 4.71 13.17
C ALA A 147 -15.77 4.23 14.49
N THR A 148 -14.59 3.58 14.44
CA THR A 148 -13.89 3.16 15.67
C THR A 148 -13.48 4.34 16.54
N LEU A 149 -13.13 5.51 15.97
CA LEU A 149 -12.82 6.72 16.75
C LEU A 149 -14.05 7.24 17.50
N PHE A 150 -15.24 7.20 16.88
CA PHE A 150 -16.49 7.61 17.54
C PHE A 150 -16.90 6.63 18.64
N LEU A 151 -16.73 5.33 18.42
CA LEU A 151 -17.01 4.31 19.43
C LEU A 151 -16.03 4.42 20.61
N ALA A 152 -14.73 4.60 20.33
CA ALA A 152 -13.71 4.73 21.37
C ALA A 152 -13.90 5.97 22.25
N LYS A 153 -14.44 7.07 21.70
CA LYS A 153 -14.74 8.29 22.47
C LYS A 153 -16.00 8.17 23.35
N SER A 154 -16.87 7.19 23.07
CA SER A 154 -18.14 7.02 23.78
C SER A 154 -18.05 6.07 24.99
N CYS A 155 -16.87 5.49 25.24
CA CYS A 155 -16.51 4.79 26.48
C CYS A 155 -15.62 5.69 27.34
#